data_AF-A0A959AA31-F1
#
_entry.id   AF-A0A959AA31-F1
#
_cell.length_a   1.000
_cell.length_b   1.000
_cell.length_c   1.000
_cell.angle_alpha   90.00
_cell.angle_beta   90.00
_cell.angle_gamma   90.00
#
_symmetry.space_group_name_H-M   'P 1'
#
loop_
_entity.id
_entity.type
_entity.pdbx_description
1 polymer ?
#
loop_
_entity_poly.entity_id
_entity_poly.type
_entity_poly.pdbx_seq_one_letter_code
_entity_poly.pdbx_strand_id
1 'polypeptide(L)' 'MTTSNFSQNQQIVKAKTKEQIAEEMGMSLKTLQRRLKKANLKIPRGLISPQKQTEIFERLEWLS' A
#
# COMPACT_ATOMS: atom_id res chain seq x y z
N MET A 1 -20.44 0.43 26.52
CA MET A 1 -19.51 1.43 25.97
C MET A 1 -18.15 0.78 25.85
N THR A 2 -17.74 0.43 24.63
CA THR A 2 -16.34 0.13 24.31
C THR A 2 -16.09 0.59 22.89
N THR A 3 -15.00 1.31 22.76
CA THR A 3 -14.68 2.32 21.78
C THR A 3 -14.02 1.68 20.55
N SER A 4 -14.44 2.13 19.37
CA SER A 4 -13.61 2.31 18.15
C SER A 4 -12.59 1.23 17.79
N ASN A 5 -12.96 0.27 16.94
CA ASN A 5 -11.96 -0.53 16.21
C ASN A 5 -12.43 -1.03 14.82
N PHE A 6 -13.24 -0.23 14.11
CA PHE A 6 -13.77 -0.60 12.79
C PHE A 6 -13.25 0.26 11.61
N SER A 7 -12.34 1.22 11.83
CA SER A 7 -11.96 2.18 10.78
C SER A 7 -10.76 1.78 9.91
N GLN A 8 -9.97 0.75 10.24
CA GLN A 8 -8.73 0.47 9.50
C GLN A 8 -8.91 -0.39 8.23
N ASN A 9 -10.05 -1.08 8.07
CA ASN A 9 -10.29 -1.94 6.89
C ASN A 9 -10.88 -1.20 5.68
N GLN A 10 -11.34 0.05 5.81
CA GLN A 10 -12.00 0.76 4.70
C GLN A 10 -11.05 1.46 3.72
N GLN A 11 -9.79 1.72 4.12
CA GLN A 11 -8.83 2.48 3.29
C GLN A 11 -8.30 1.69 2.09
N ILE A 12 -8.24 0.36 2.17
CA ILE A 12 -7.69 -0.52 1.13
C ILE A 12 -8.70 -0.72 -0.02
N VAL A 13 -9.98 -0.40 0.19
CA VAL A 13 -11.07 -0.70 -0.75
C VAL A 13 -10.98 0.13 -2.05
N LYS A 14 -10.30 1.28 -2.03
CA LYS A 14 -10.15 2.15 -3.21
C LYS A 14 -8.85 1.83 -3.96
N ALA A 15 -8.93 1.76 -5.29
CA ALA A 15 -7.74 1.68 -6.13
C ALA A 15 -6.87 2.95 -5.96
N LYS A 16 -5.58 2.76 -5.67
CA LYS A 16 -4.61 3.83 -5.43
C LYS A 16 -3.47 3.78 -6.45
N THR A 17 -2.86 4.91 -6.74
CA THR A 17 -1.62 4.96 -7.54
C THR A 17 -0.40 4.69 -6.67
N LYS A 18 0.76 4.44 -7.31
CA LYS A 18 2.03 4.32 -6.56
C LYS A 18 2.38 5.58 -5.78
N GLU A 19 1.99 6.75 -6.27
CA GLU A 19 2.24 8.03 -5.60
C GLU A 19 1.42 8.12 -4.32
N GLN A 20 0.13 7.78 -4.38
CA GLN A 20 -0.76 7.77 -3.21
C GLN A 20 -0.30 6.74 -2.17
N ILE A 21 0.12 5.55 -2.59
CA ILE A 21 0.67 4.54 -1.68
C ILE A 21 1.97 5.05 -1.05
N ALA A 22 2.85 5.70 -1.81
CA ALA A 22 4.09 6.23 -1.28
C ALA A 22 3.83 7.34 -0.25
N GLU A 23 2.91 8.25 -0.54
CA GLU A 23 2.46 9.31 0.37
C GLU A 23 1.86 8.75 1.66
N GLU A 24 0.97 7.75 1.57
CA GLU A 24 0.39 7.06 2.72
C GLU A 24 1.44 6.34 3.56
N MET A 25 2.47 5.79 2.92
CA MET A 25 3.61 5.18 3.61
C MET A 25 4.66 6.20 4.09
N GLY A 26 4.42 7.51 3.92
CA GLY A 26 5.35 8.56 4.32
C GLY A 26 6.71 8.50 3.62
N MET A 27 6.77 7.98 2.39
CA MET A 27 8.02 7.83 1.63
C MET A 27 7.92 8.39 0.22
N SER A 28 9.08 8.70 -0.38
CA SER A 28 9.10 9.11 -1.78
C SER A 28 8.76 7.95 -2.72
N LEU A 29 8.14 8.28 -3.86
CA LEU A 29 7.84 7.31 -4.93
C LEU A 29 9.06 6.48 -5.33
N LYS A 30 10.25 7.09 -5.38
CA LYS A 30 11.52 6.43 -5.69
C LYS A 30 11.89 5.37 -4.64
N THR A 31 11.65 5.65 -3.36
CA THR A 31 11.88 4.71 -2.26
C THR A 31 10.91 3.54 -2.35
N LEU A 32 9.62 3.81 -2.61
CA LEU A 32 8.62 2.77 -2.83
C LEU A 32 9.03 1.87 -4.01
N GLN A 33 9.38 2.44 -5.17
CA GLN A 33 9.81 1.68 -6.34
C GLN A 33 11.05 0.81 -6.07
N ARG A 34 12.04 1.33 -5.32
CA ARG A 34 13.22 0.57 -4.92
C ARG A 34 12.85 -0.62 -4.03
N ARG A 35 11.96 -0.41 -3.05
CA ARG A 35 11.46 -1.47 -2.16
C ARG A 35 10.65 -2.51 -2.92
N LEU A 36 9.76 -2.10 -3.82
CA LEU A 36 9.00 -3.00 -4.69
C LEU A 36 9.92 -3.86 -5.56
N LYS A 37 10.98 -3.26 -6.14
CA LYS A 37 11.99 -3.99 -6.90
C LYS A 37 12.75 -5.00 -6.04
N LYS A 38 13.14 -4.61 -4.82
CA LYS A 38 13.81 -5.51 -3.85
C LYS A 38 12.92 -6.69 -3.44
N ALA A 39 11.61 -6.45 -3.31
CA ALA A 39 10.60 -7.47 -3.05
C ALA A 39 10.18 -8.27 -4.30
N ASN A 40 10.81 -8.02 -5.45
CA ASN A 40 10.47 -8.61 -6.76
C ASN A 40 8.98 -8.48 -7.15
N LEU A 41 8.33 -7.40 -6.72
CA LEU A 41 6.95 -7.10 -7.04
C LEU A 41 6.84 -6.37 -8.37
N LYS A 42 6.30 -7.03 -9.39
CA LYS A 42 5.92 -6.39 -10.65
C LYS A 42 4.57 -5.72 -10.48
N ILE A 43 4.56 -4.39 -10.55
CA ILE A 43 3.34 -3.59 -10.37
C ILE A 43 3.03 -2.84 -11.67
N PRO A 44 1.83 -3.02 -12.23
CA PRO A 44 1.43 -2.35 -13.47
C PRO A 44 1.50 -0.83 -13.33
N ARG A 45 1.59 -0.14 -14.47
CA ARG A 45 1.46 1.32 -14.52
C ARG A 45 0.00 1.70 -14.23
N GLY A 46 -0.21 2.89 -13.66
CA GLY A 46 -1.54 3.40 -13.34
C GLY A 46 -2.06 2.98 -11.96
N LEU A 47 -3.38 2.81 -11.87
CA LEU A 47 -4.10 2.44 -10.65
C LEU A 47 -3.79 0.98 -10.25
N ILE A 48 -3.61 0.78 -8.95
CA ILE A 48 -3.32 -0.52 -8.34
C ILE A 48 -4.59 -0.99 -7.65
N SER A 49 -5.03 -2.22 -7.96
CA SER A 49 -6.22 -2.79 -7.35
C SER A 49 -6.05 -2.95 -5.83
N PRO A 50 -7.13 -2.85 -5.04
CA PRO A 50 -7.13 -3.12 -3.60
C PRO A 50 -6.34 -4.36 -3.19
N GLN A 51 -6.58 -5.49 -3.86
CA GLN A 51 -5.89 -6.76 -3.60
C GLN A 51 -4.38 -6.66 -3.78
N LYS A 52 -3.93 -6.00 -4.85
CA LYS A 52 -2.50 -5.74 -5.08
C LYS A 52 -1.91 -4.78 -4.05
N GLN A 53 -2.69 -3.82 -3.56
CA GLN A 53 -2.22 -2.91 -2.51
C GLN A 53 -1.97 -3.67 -1.21
N THR A 54 -2.88 -4.56 -0.80
CA THR A 54 -2.67 -5.44 0.35
C THR A 54 -1.37 -6.23 0.21
N GLU A 55 -1.15 -6.86 -0.94
CA GLU A 55 0.10 -7.60 -1.23
C GLU A 55 1.35 -6.72 -1.07
N ILE A 56 1.29 -5.45 -1.52
CA ILE A 56 2.38 -4.49 -1.32
C ILE A 56 2.63 -4.26 0.17
N PHE A 57 1.59 -3.92 0.93
CA PHE A 57 1.74 -3.60 2.34
C PHE A 57 2.27 -4.78 3.14
N GLU A 58 1.79 -5.99 2.87
CA GLU A 58 2.30 -7.22 3.50
C GLU A 58 3.76 -7.48 3.14
N ARG A 59 4.11 -7.45 1.85
CA ARG A 59 5.49 -7.73 1.39
C ARG A 59 6.51 -6.67 1.77
N LEU A 60 6.05 -5.46 2.08
CA LEU A 60 6.88 -4.38 2.58
C LEU A 60 6.89 -4.29 4.11
N GLU A 61 6.29 -5.26 4.81
CA GLU A 61 6.20 -5.33 6.28
C GLU A 61 5.59 -4.05 6.87
N TRP A 62 4.64 -3.43 6.16
CA TRP A 62 4.00 -2.19 6.58
C TRP A 62 2.83 -2.41 7.55
N LEU A 63 2.24 -3.60 7.53
CA LEU A 63 1.14 -4.01 8.40
C LEU A 63 1.58 -4.89 9.59
N SER A 64 2.87 -4.93 9.92
CA SER A 64 3.41 -5.68 11.08
C SER A 64 3.38 -4.89 12.39
#